data_AF-A0AAW4CUK9-F1
#
_entry.id   AF-A0AAW4CUK9-F1
#
_cell.length_a   1.000
_cell.length_b   1.000
_cell.length_c   1.000
_cell.angle_alpha   90.00
_cell.angle_beta   90.00
_cell.angle_gamma   90.00
#
_symmetry.space_group_name_H-M   'P 1'
#
loop_
_entity.id
_entity.type
_entity.pdbx_description
1 polymer ?
#
loop_
_entity_poly.entity_id
_entity_poly.type
_entity_poly.pdbx_seq_one_letter_code
_entity_poly.pdbx_strand_id
1 'polypeptide(L)'
;MESDNSMVGSVEAGIREIIDRLENAEGDHELRSLLQTAGKDDFALIGELVQTYCVADALCRGVSAMLQEHRLGTPSPTAYSLNDTDVLRHLKTEAELTGAAVNKAGIISAVETIELHRVFRHTFSHWVVQRYVDGRHFVALSKSARDAKKRDDIALQYGEAKLMVFPIDDLKSELAKIKHQCKFLTEVHAYLEGTSATSA
;
A
#
# COMPACT_ATOMS: atom_id res chain seq x y z
N MET A 1 7.87 29.16 -8.29
CA MET A 1 7.74 27.77 -7.81
C MET A 1 6.73 27.77 -6.67
N GLU A 2 5.46 28.08 -7.00
CA GLU A 2 4.39 28.39 -6.01
C GLU A 2 3.05 27.73 -6.37
N SER A 3 3.02 26.81 -7.34
CA SER A 3 1.77 26.22 -7.83
C SER A 3 1.30 24.95 -7.09
N ASP A 4 2.16 24.30 -6.31
CA ASP A 4 1.83 22.99 -5.69
C ASP A 4 0.95 23.08 -4.43
N ASN A 5 1.06 24.17 -3.65
CA ASN A 5 0.31 24.27 -2.38
C ASN A 5 -1.19 24.53 -2.57
N SER A 6 -1.61 25.12 -3.70
CA SER A 6 -3.02 25.43 -3.96
C SER A 6 -3.85 24.20 -4.38
N MET A 7 -3.23 23.25 -5.08
CA MET A 7 -3.91 22.03 -5.53
C MET A 7 -4.07 21.01 -4.40
N VAL A 8 -3.08 20.87 -3.51
CA VAL A 8 -3.17 19.96 -2.34
C VAL A 8 -4.32 20.38 -1.41
N GLY A 9 -4.46 21.67 -1.13
CA GLY A 9 -5.59 22.19 -0.33
C GLY A 9 -6.96 21.99 -0.99
N SER A 10 -7.03 21.93 -2.33
CA SER A 10 -8.26 21.68 -3.07
C SER A 10 -8.70 20.21 -3.05
N VAL A 11 -7.75 19.26 -3.04
CA VAL A 11 -8.06 17.81 -2.98
C VAL A 11 -8.54 17.43 -1.60
N GLU A 12 -7.86 17.90 -0.54
CA GLU A 12 -8.29 17.64 0.85
C GLU A 12 -9.65 18.26 1.15
N ALA A 13 -9.94 19.45 0.63
CA ALA A 13 -11.25 20.07 0.74
C ALA A 13 -12.34 19.23 0.05
N GLY A 14 -12.08 18.73 -1.16
CA GLY A 14 -13.01 17.86 -1.88
C GLY A 14 -13.25 16.52 -1.18
N ILE A 15 -12.21 15.89 -0.63
CA ILE A 15 -12.34 14.69 0.19
C ILE A 15 -13.22 14.97 1.41
N ARG A 16 -12.95 16.06 2.13
CA ARG A 16 -13.72 16.43 3.32
C ARG A 16 -15.20 16.68 2.99
N GLU A 17 -15.49 17.36 1.89
CA GLU A 17 -16.87 17.58 1.43
C GLU A 17 -17.60 16.25 1.17
N ILE A 18 -16.93 15.28 0.55
CA ILE A 18 -17.53 13.95 0.32
C ILE A 18 -17.82 13.25 1.64
N ILE A 19 -16.87 13.29 2.59
CA ILE A 19 -17.04 12.72 3.93
C ILE A 19 -18.25 13.36 4.63
N ASP A 20 -18.28 14.70 4.68
CA ASP A 20 -19.36 15.44 5.34
C ASP A 20 -20.72 15.09 4.73
N ARG A 21 -20.82 14.96 3.40
CA ARG A 21 -22.07 14.56 2.74
C ARG A 21 -22.51 13.14 3.06
N LEU A 22 -21.56 12.21 3.21
CA LEU A 22 -21.88 10.81 3.53
C LEU A 22 -22.28 10.66 5.01
N GLU A 23 -21.63 11.38 5.91
CA GLU A 23 -21.91 11.35 7.35
C GLU A 23 -23.24 12.04 7.70
N ASN A 24 -23.61 13.08 6.95
CA ASN A 24 -24.84 13.84 7.18
C ASN A 24 -26.03 13.42 6.30
N ALA A 25 -25.92 12.32 5.55
CA ALA A 25 -27.01 11.83 4.71
C ALA A 25 -28.23 11.42 5.56
N GLU A 26 -29.43 11.90 5.19
CA GLU A 26 -30.69 11.60 5.86
C GLU A 26 -31.20 10.20 5.46
N GLY A 27 -30.59 9.18 6.07
CA GLY A 27 -30.98 7.78 5.95
C GLY A 27 -30.50 7.07 4.69
N ASP A 28 -30.90 5.79 4.59
CA ASP A 28 -30.36 4.85 3.59
C ASP A 28 -30.60 5.27 2.13
N HIS A 29 -31.70 5.97 1.85
CA HIS A 29 -32.05 6.36 0.49
C HIS A 29 -31.07 7.41 -0.06
N GLU A 30 -30.78 8.45 0.73
CA GLU A 30 -29.81 9.47 0.34
C GLU A 30 -28.41 8.87 0.21
N LEU A 31 -28.00 8.05 1.18
CA LEU A 31 -26.69 7.37 1.13
C LEU A 31 -26.52 6.52 -0.14
N ARG A 32 -27.57 5.77 -0.53
CA ARG A 32 -27.57 4.99 -1.78
C ARG A 32 -27.58 5.85 -3.04
N SER A 33 -28.06 7.09 -2.98
CA SER A 33 -27.99 8.02 -4.10
C SER A 33 -26.59 8.61 -4.30
N LEU A 34 -25.79 8.66 -3.23
CA LEU A 34 -24.41 9.15 -3.23
C LEU A 34 -23.39 8.07 -3.61
N LEU A 35 -23.76 6.79 -3.50
CA LEU A 35 -22.86 5.66 -3.70
C LEU A 35 -23.35 4.73 -4.82
N GLN A 36 -22.42 4.37 -5.69
CA GLN A 36 -22.62 3.42 -6.78
C GLN A 36 -21.88 2.12 -6.45
N THR A 37 -22.47 0.98 -6.83
CA THR A 37 -21.78 -0.31 -6.73
C THR A 37 -20.52 -0.29 -7.59
N ALA A 38 -19.40 -0.79 -7.05
CA ALA A 38 -18.15 -0.92 -7.78
C ALA A 38 -18.33 -1.77 -9.04
N GLY A 39 -17.84 -1.26 -10.17
CA GLY A 39 -17.87 -1.94 -11.45
C GLY A 39 -16.70 -2.90 -11.67
N LYS A 40 -16.70 -3.58 -12.82
CA LYS A 40 -15.60 -4.48 -13.21
C LYS A 40 -14.23 -3.80 -13.21
N ASP A 41 -14.17 -2.58 -13.75
CA ASP A 41 -12.91 -1.83 -13.84
C ASP A 41 -12.40 -1.38 -12.46
N ASP A 42 -13.33 -1.15 -11.52
CA ASP A 42 -13.00 -0.83 -10.12
C ASP A 42 -12.35 -2.03 -9.45
N PHE A 43 -12.97 -3.21 -9.60
CA PHE A 43 -12.39 -4.45 -9.09
C PHE A 43 -11.06 -4.80 -9.76
N ALA A 44 -10.88 -4.49 -11.04
CA ALA A 44 -9.61 -4.69 -11.73
C ALA A 44 -8.51 -3.79 -11.14
N LEU A 45 -8.78 -2.50 -10.94
CA LEU A 45 -7.83 -1.56 -10.33
C LEU A 45 -7.48 -1.96 -8.89
N ILE A 46 -8.50 -2.27 -8.08
CA ILE A 46 -8.33 -2.70 -6.69
C ILE A 46 -7.54 -4.01 -6.61
N GLY A 47 -7.91 -4.98 -7.45
CA GLY A 47 -7.23 -6.27 -7.52
C GLY A 47 -5.77 -6.13 -7.94
N GLU A 48 -5.50 -5.32 -8.95
CA GLU A 48 -4.14 -5.03 -9.40
C GLU A 48 -3.31 -4.35 -8.30
N LEU A 49 -3.90 -3.38 -7.59
CA LEU A 49 -3.27 -2.73 -6.44
C LEU A 49 -2.88 -3.77 -5.39
N VAL A 50 -3.84 -4.59 -4.91
CA VAL A 50 -3.58 -5.61 -3.89
C VAL A 50 -2.53 -6.62 -4.34
N GLN A 51 -2.60 -7.12 -5.58
CA GLN A 51 -1.65 -8.09 -6.10
C GLN A 51 -0.25 -7.50 -6.27
N THR A 52 -0.14 -6.23 -6.66
CA THR A 52 1.16 -5.55 -6.76
C THR A 52 1.86 -5.48 -5.39
N TYR A 53 1.14 -5.28 -4.29
CA TYR A 53 1.76 -5.39 -2.95
C TYR A 53 2.18 -6.81 -2.60
N CYS A 54 1.40 -7.82 -2.96
CA CYS A 54 1.80 -9.21 -2.72
C CYS A 54 3.11 -9.53 -3.46
N VAL A 55 3.28 -9.03 -4.68
CA VAL A 55 4.54 -9.10 -5.42
C VAL A 55 5.65 -8.35 -4.70
N ALA A 56 5.39 -7.12 -4.24
CA ALA A 56 6.36 -6.31 -3.50
C ALA A 56 6.83 -7.03 -2.21
N ASP A 57 5.92 -7.61 -1.43
CA ASP A 57 6.24 -8.35 -0.20
C ASP A 57 7.12 -9.57 -0.49
N ALA A 58 6.76 -10.36 -1.51
CA ALA A 58 7.54 -11.52 -1.93
C ALA A 58 8.96 -11.12 -2.36
N LEU A 59 9.09 -10.06 -3.15
CA LEU A 59 10.39 -9.51 -3.56
C LEU A 59 11.20 -9.02 -2.36
N CYS A 60 10.56 -8.31 -1.42
CA CYS A 60 11.24 -7.84 -0.22
C CYS A 60 11.81 -8.99 0.62
N ARG A 61 11.05 -10.09 0.77
CA ARG A 61 11.51 -11.30 1.45
C ARG A 61 12.68 -11.95 0.73
N GLY A 62 12.59 -12.11 -0.59
CA GLY A 62 13.65 -12.67 -1.42
C GLY A 62 14.93 -11.85 -1.33
N VAL A 63 14.87 -10.55 -1.61
CA VAL A 63 16.03 -9.65 -1.52
C VAL A 63 16.62 -9.64 -0.12
N SER A 64 15.79 -9.60 0.94
CA SER A 64 16.28 -9.66 2.32
C SER A 64 17.05 -10.95 2.61
N ALA A 65 16.55 -12.11 2.15
CA ALA A 65 17.23 -13.39 2.33
C ALA A 65 18.60 -13.39 1.63
N MET A 66 18.65 -12.88 0.40
CA MET A 66 19.88 -12.86 -0.40
C MET A 66 20.92 -11.89 0.16
N LEU A 67 20.51 -10.70 0.60
CA LEU A 67 21.42 -9.75 1.25
C LEU A 67 22.01 -10.32 2.54
N GLN A 68 21.19 -11.04 3.31
CA GLN A 68 21.63 -11.75 4.50
C GLN A 68 22.63 -12.86 4.15
N GLU A 69 22.36 -13.66 3.12
CA GLU A 69 23.28 -14.70 2.63
C GLU A 69 24.61 -14.11 2.18
N HIS A 70 24.61 -13.04 1.38
CA HIS A 70 25.83 -12.32 0.97
C HIS A 70 26.61 -11.79 2.17
N ARG A 71 25.93 -11.37 3.24
CA ARG A 71 26.57 -10.87 4.47
C ARG A 71 27.13 -11.98 5.36
N LEU A 72 26.42 -13.10 5.48
CA LEU A 72 26.75 -14.20 6.41
C LEU A 72 27.49 -15.37 5.74
N GLY A 73 27.54 -15.41 4.42
CA GLY A 73 28.11 -16.50 3.62
C GLY A 73 27.29 -17.79 3.65
N THR A 74 26.07 -17.78 4.20
CA THR A 74 25.21 -18.97 4.28
C THR A 74 23.74 -18.62 4.04
N PRO A 75 22.98 -19.45 3.29
CA PRO A 75 21.55 -19.23 3.09
C PRO A 75 20.78 -19.26 4.41
N SER A 76 19.79 -18.37 4.57
CA SER A 76 18.92 -18.34 5.74
C SER A 76 17.45 -18.28 5.33
N PRO A 77 16.57 -19.15 5.88
CA PRO A 77 15.14 -19.09 5.61
C PRO A 77 14.42 -18.01 6.43
N THR A 78 15.14 -17.29 7.30
CA THR A 78 14.54 -16.38 8.29
C THR A 78 13.61 -15.36 7.65
N ALA A 79 14.02 -14.76 6.52
CA ALA A 79 13.21 -13.77 5.79
C ALA A 79 11.84 -14.31 5.34
N TYR A 80 11.74 -15.61 5.04
CA TYR A 80 10.49 -16.26 4.64
C TYR A 80 9.56 -16.56 5.82
N SER A 81 10.10 -16.60 7.04
CA SER A 81 9.32 -16.80 8.28
C SER A 81 8.88 -15.49 8.97
N LEU A 82 9.26 -14.33 8.43
CA LEU A 82 8.91 -13.04 9.02
C LEU A 82 7.39 -12.79 8.98
N ASN A 83 6.86 -12.16 10.02
CA ASN A 83 5.53 -11.58 9.97
C ASN A 83 5.49 -10.45 8.94
N ASP A 84 4.34 -10.23 8.30
CA ASP A 84 4.12 -9.13 7.34
C ASP A 84 4.51 -7.74 7.89
N THR A 85 4.48 -7.54 9.21
CA THR A 85 4.89 -6.29 9.86
C THR A 85 6.39 -6.08 9.91
N ASP A 86 7.17 -7.13 9.75
CA ASP A 86 8.61 -7.13 9.99
C ASP A 86 9.43 -7.14 8.70
N VAL A 87 8.84 -7.60 7.58
CA VAL A 87 9.53 -7.75 6.29
C VAL A 87 10.27 -6.49 5.85
N LEU A 88 9.57 -5.35 5.82
CA LEU A 88 10.13 -4.08 5.36
C LEU A 88 11.26 -3.56 6.28
N ARG A 89 11.07 -3.68 7.60
CA ARG A 89 12.08 -3.35 8.60
C ARG A 89 13.34 -4.21 8.43
N HIS A 90 13.16 -5.52 8.25
CA HIS A 90 14.28 -6.44 8.05
C HIS A 90 15.03 -6.16 6.74
N LEU A 91 14.32 -5.94 5.64
CA LEU A 91 14.95 -5.58 4.37
C LEU A 91 15.79 -4.30 4.50
N LYS A 92 15.27 -3.27 5.18
CA LYS A 92 16.02 -2.03 5.45
C LYS A 92 17.31 -2.32 6.22
N THR A 93 17.22 -3.10 7.31
CA THR A 93 18.39 -3.50 8.09
C THR A 93 19.41 -4.30 7.27
N GLU A 94 18.98 -5.30 6.50
CA GLU A 94 19.91 -6.07 5.66
C GLU A 94 20.53 -5.21 4.55
N ALA A 95 19.80 -4.25 3.98
CA ALA A 95 20.35 -3.30 3.01
C ALA A 95 21.43 -2.37 3.62
N GLU A 96 21.28 -1.97 4.87
CA GLU A 96 22.28 -1.16 5.58
C GLU A 96 23.55 -1.99 5.85
N LEU A 97 23.36 -3.21 6.36
CA LEU A 97 24.44 -4.09 6.81
C LEU A 97 25.15 -4.87 5.69
N THR A 98 24.55 -5.00 4.50
CA THR A 98 25.12 -5.81 3.42
C THR A 98 26.47 -5.26 2.93
N GLY A 99 27.40 -6.16 2.62
CA GLY A 99 28.63 -5.85 1.90
C GLY A 99 28.48 -5.91 0.38
N ALA A 100 27.30 -6.33 -0.13
CA ALA A 100 27.07 -6.48 -1.56
C ALA A 100 27.13 -5.12 -2.28
N ALA A 101 27.66 -5.12 -3.50
CA ALA A 101 27.72 -3.96 -4.37
C ALA A 101 26.34 -3.68 -5.02
N VAL A 102 25.34 -3.38 -4.19
CA VAL A 102 23.96 -3.05 -4.58
C VAL A 102 23.64 -1.59 -4.28
N ASN A 103 22.61 -1.06 -4.94
CA ASN A 103 22.09 0.28 -4.64
C ASN A 103 21.32 0.31 -3.30
N LYS A 104 22.03 0.41 -2.18
CA LYS A 104 21.46 0.46 -0.82
C LYS A 104 20.41 1.56 -0.66
N ALA A 105 20.71 2.78 -1.12
CA ALA A 105 19.80 3.91 -1.04
C ALA A 105 18.50 3.66 -1.81
N GLY A 106 18.59 3.03 -2.99
CA GLY A 106 17.43 2.59 -3.76
C GLY A 106 16.56 1.58 -3.02
N ILE A 107 17.17 0.60 -2.34
CA ILE A 107 16.44 -0.40 -1.54
C ILE A 107 15.71 0.26 -0.37
N ILE A 108 16.37 1.16 0.34
CA ILE A 108 15.75 1.91 1.45
C ILE A 108 14.58 2.75 0.95
N SER A 109 14.75 3.44 -0.18
CA SER A 109 13.68 4.24 -0.80
C SER A 109 12.49 3.37 -1.26
N ALA A 110 12.77 2.17 -1.81
CA ALA A 110 11.74 1.21 -2.17
C ALA A 110 10.94 0.76 -0.94
N VAL A 111 11.63 0.42 0.15
CA VAL A 111 11.01 0.05 1.43
C VAL A 111 10.10 1.15 1.95
N GLU A 112 10.60 2.39 2.02
CA GLU A 112 9.84 3.54 2.52
C GLU A 112 8.60 3.82 1.66
N THR A 113 8.75 3.72 0.34
CA THR A 113 7.62 3.82 -0.58
C THR A 113 6.59 2.74 -0.28
N ILE A 114 6.98 1.47 -0.20
CA ILE A 114 6.03 0.35 0.02
C ILE A 114 5.35 0.46 1.40
N GLU A 115 6.05 0.93 2.44
CA GLU A 115 5.48 1.13 3.78
C GLU A 115 4.38 2.20 3.79
N LEU A 116 4.63 3.39 3.20
CA LEU A 116 3.62 4.46 3.09
C LEU A 116 2.33 3.96 2.43
N HIS A 117 2.51 3.05 1.49
CA HIS A 117 1.49 2.47 0.66
C HIS A 117 0.72 1.34 1.38
N ARG A 118 1.23 0.77 2.47
CA ARG A 118 0.63 -0.38 3.16
C ARG A 118 -0.82 -0.16 3.61
N VAL A 119 -1.20 1.09 3.87
CA VAL A 119 -2.58 1.48 4.21
C VAL A 119 -3.56 1.11 3.10
N PHE A 120 -3.18 1.25 1.81
CA PHE A 120 -4.07 0.94 0.69
C PHE A 120 -4.35 -0.55 0.63
N ARG A 121 -3.31 -1.41 0.63
CA ARG A 121 -3.48 -2.87 0.65
C ARG A 121 -4.44 -3.30 1.75
N HIS A 122 -4.18 -2.88 3.00
CA HIS A 122 -5.00 -3.33 4.12
C HIS A 122 -6.45 -2.81 4.05
N THR A 123 -6.67 -1.60 3.50
CA THR A 123 -8.03 -1.09 3.27
C THR A 123 -8.73 -1.94 2.20
N PHE A 124 -8.13 -2.04 1.02
CA PHE A 124 -8.72 -2.69 -0.15
C PHE A 124 -8.87 -4.21 -0.02
N SER A 125 -8.07 -4.87 0.83
CA SER A 125 -8.21 -6.31 1.10
C SER A 125 -9.37 -6.67 2.06
N HIS A 126 -9.85 -5.73 2.87
CA HIS A 126 -10.76 -6.06 3.97
C HIS A 126 -12.02 -5.19 4.04
N TRP A 127 -12.08 -4.11 3.28
CA TRP A 127 -13.18 -3.14 3.35
C TRP A 127 -14.05 -3.26 2.09
N VAL A 128 -15.34 -2.93 2.25
CA VAL A 128 -16.23 -2.84 1.10
C VAL A 128 -15.94 -1.53 0.39
N VAL A 129 -15.76 -1.58 -0.94
CA VAL A 129 -15.52 -0.39 -1.75
C VAL A 129 -16.73 -0.11 -2.62
N GLN A 130 -17.13 1.16 -2.62
CA GLN A 130 -18.12 1.71 -3.52
C GLN A 130 -17.54 2.91 -4.25
N ARG A 131 -18.16 3.28 -5.36
CA ARG A 131 -17.79 4.45 -6.14
C ARG A 131 -18.68 5.60 -5.72
N TYR A 132 -18.10 6.77 -5.49
CA TYR A 132 -18.90 7.97 -5.23
C TYR A 132 -19.61 8.41 -6.51
N VAL A 133 -20.78 9.04 -6.38
CA VAL A 133 -21.63 9.46 -7.51
C VAL A 133 -20.92 10.35 -8.54
N ASP A 134 -19.86 11.05 -8.15
CA ASP A 134 -19.06 11.88 -9.05
C ASP A 134 -18.19 11.08 -10.03
N GLY A 135 -18.10 9.76 -9.85
CA GLY A 135 -17.34 8.88 -10.73
C GLY A 135 -15.81 9.04 -10.65
N ARG A 136 -15.27 9.75 -9.66
CA ARG A 136 -13.82 9.99 -9.53
C ARG A 136 -13.25 9.55 -8.19
N HIS A 137 -14.10 9.21 -7.23
CA HIS A 137 -13.67 8.78 -5.91
C HIS A 137 -14.17 7.37 -5.58
N PHE A 138 -13.34 6.64 -4.84
CA PHE A 138 -13.78 5.47 -4.08
C PHE A 138 -14.09 5.84 -2.65
N VAL A 139 -15.10 5.17 -2.11
CA VAL A 139 -15.48 5.21 -0.70
C VAL A 139 -15.31 3.79 -0.17
N ALA A 140 -14.34 3.60 0.72
CA ALA A 140 -14.12 2.34 1.41
C ALA A 140 -14.80 2.39 2.78
N LEU A 141 -15.54 1.33 3.11
CA LEU A 141 -16.36 1.22 4.31
C LEU A 141 -15.98 -0.04 5.11
N SER A 142 -15.85 0.10 6.43
CA SER A 142 -15.64 -1.02 7.34
C SER A 142 -16.43 -0.88 8.63
N LYS A 143 -17.09 -1.97 9.02
CA LYS A 143 -17.75 -2.11 10.33
C LYS A 143 -16.84 -2.75 11.38
N SER A 144 -15.55 -2.93 11.09
CA SER A 144 -14.59 -3.54 12.00
C SER A 144 -14.14 -2.55 13.07
N ALA A 145 -14.68 -2.66 14.28
CA ALA A 145 -14.27 -1.85 15.43
C ALA A 145 -12.77 -2.01 15.74
N ARG A 146 -12.21 -3.20 15.52
CA ARG A 146 -10.78 -3.47 15.68
C ARG A 146 -9.94 -2.65 14.71
N ASP A 147 -10.32 -2.60 13.44
CA ASP A 147 -9.56 -1.87 12.41
C ASP A 147 -9.70 -0.36 12.58
N ALA A 148 -10.88 0.11 13.00
CA ALA A 148 -11.11 1.51 13.34
C ALA A 148 -10.20 1.96 14.49
N LYS A 149 -10.18 1.19 15.59
CA LYS A 149 -9.33 1.47 16.76
C LYS A 149 -7.84 1.39 16.43
N LYS A 150 -7.41 0.34 15.70
CA LYS A 150 -5.99 0.16 15.37
C LYS A 150 -5.41 1.30 14.53
N ARG A 151 -6.23 1.90 13.66
CA ARG A 151 -5.77 2.93 12.71
C ARG A 151 -5.88 4.35 13.26
N ASP A 152 -7.03 4.71 13.84
CA ASP A 152 -7.32 6.11 14.20
C ASP A 152 -7.74 6.25 15.67
N ASP A 153 -7.60 5.19 16.48
CA ASP A 153 -8.06 5.12 17.88
C ASP A 153 -9.56 5.41 18.08
N ILE A 154 -10.36 5.15 17.03
CA ILE A 154 -11.81 5.34 17.06
C ILE A 154 -12.51 4.08 17.60
N ALA A 155 -13.38 4.27 18.60
CA ALA A 155 -14.28 3.24 19.08
C ALA A 155 -15.63 3.33 18.36
N LEU A 156 -15.83 2.49 17.34
CA LEU A 156 -17.11 2.40 16.62
C LEU A 156 -18.24 1.90 17.54
N GLN A 157 -19.39 2.56 17.49
CA GLN A 157 -20.63 2.14 18.14
C GLN A 157 -21.46 1.21 17.24
N TYR A 158 -22.52 0.62 17.81
CA TYR A 158 -23.41 -0.27 17.07
C TYR A 158 -24.12 0.48 15.92
N GLY A 159 -24.00 -0.06 14.70
CA GLY A 159 -24.59 0.52 13.50
C GLY A 159 -23.65 1.45 12.71
N GLU A 160 -22.54 1.87 13.31
CA GLU A 160 -21.56 2.73 12.65
C GLU A 160 -20.64 1.96 11.70
N ALA A 161 -20.12 2.66 10.71
CA ALA A 161 -19.05 2.19 9.84
C ALA A 161 -17.98 3.27 9.74
N LYS A 162 -16.72 2.85 9.75
CA LYS A 162 -15.61 3.72 9.37
C LYS A 162 -15.60 3.88 7.86
N LEU A 163 -15.30 5.10 7.41
CA LEU A 163 -15.17 5.43 6.00
C LEU A 163 -13.77 5.95 5.68
N MET A 164 -13.35 5.77 4.44
CA MET A 164 -12.20 6.43 3.83
C MET A 164 -12.52 6.77 2.38
N VAL A 165 -12.06 7.93 1.91
CA VAL A 165 -12.28 8.39 0.54
C VAL A 165 -10.94 8.46 -0.18
N PHE A 166 -10.90 7.92 -1.40
CA PHE A 166 -9.69 7.89 -2.23
C PHE A 166 -9.99 8.45 -3.62
N PRO A 167 -9.27 9.48 -4.07
CA PRO A 167 -9.29 9.88 -5.48
C PRO A 167 -8.72 8.75 -6.34
N ILE A 168 -9.45 8.38 -7.40
CA ILE A 168 -9.09 7.22 -8.22
C ILE A 168 -7.79 7.47 -9.00
N ASP A 169 -7.58 8.70 -9.47
CA ASP A 169 -6.36 9.04 -10.21
C ASP A 169 -5.11 9.07 -9.32
N ASP A 170 -5.27 9.42 -8.03
CA ASP A 170 -4.20 9.30 -7.04
C ASP A 170 -3.86 7.82 -6.82
N LEU A 171 -4.86 6.94 -6.67
CA LEU A 171 -4.62 5.49 -6.54
C LEU A 171 -3.88 4.91 -7.74
N LYS A 172 -4.19 5.36 -8.97
CA LYS A 172 -3.44 4.94 -10.17
C LYS A 172 -2.00 5.44 -10.13
N SER A 173 -1.78 6.66 -9.67
CA SER A 173 -0.44 7.25 -9.53
C SER A 173 0.39 6.51 -8.49
N GLU A 174 -0.20 6.22 -7.32
CA GLU A 174 0.41 5.42 -6.27
C GLU A 174 0.70 3.98 -6.74
N LEU A 175 -0.22 3.36 -7.48
CA LEU A 175 0.02 2.04 -8.09
C LEU A 175 1.23 2.05 -9.04
N ALA A 176 1.37 3.08 -9.87
CA ALA A 176 2.52 3.21 -10.76
C ALA A 176 3.84 3.31 -9.98
N LYS A 177 3.86 4.03 -8.85
CA LYS A 177 5.03 4.12 -7.96
C LYS A 177 5.40 2.74 -7.40
N ILE A 178 4.45 1.97 -6.89
CA ILE A 178 4.74 0.63 -6.34
C ILE A 178 5.26 -0.31 -7.43
N LYS A 179 4.64 -0.29 -8.62
CA LYS A 179 5.12 -1.10 -9.76
C LYS A 179 6.56 -0.77 -10.13
N HIS A 180 6.93 0.52 -10.10
CA HIS A 180 8.31 0.94 -10.31
C HIS A 180 9.25 0.36 -9.25
N GLN A 181 8.87 0.38 -7.97
CA GLN A 181 9.68 -0.24 -6.91
C GLN A 181 9.78 -1.76 -7.04
N CYS A 182 8.70 -2.44 -7.45
CA CYS A 182 8.75 -3.88 -7.71
C CYS A 182 9.73 -4.20 -8.84
N LYS A 183 9.73 -3.41 -9.91
CA LYS A 183 10.70 -3.57 -11.00
C LYS A 183 12.14 -3.40 -10.50
N PHE A 184 12.41 -2.34 -9.75
CA PHE A 184 13.72 -2.12 -9.14
C PHE A 184 14.16 -3.28 -8.23
N LEU A 185 13.28 -3.76 -7.33
CA LEU A 185 13.59 -4.89 -6.46
C LEU A 185 13.82 -6.20 -7.23
N THR A 186 13.12 -6.40 -8.36
CA THR A 186 13.35 -7.53 -9.26
C THR A 186 14.74 -7.48 -9.89
N GLU A 187 15.19 -6.30 -10.32
CA GLU A 187 16.54 -6.10 -10.86
C GLU A 187 17.62 -6.34 -9.81
N VAL A 188 17.40 -5.88 -8.57
CA VAL A 188 18.29 -6.16 -7.42
C VAL A 188 18.35 -7.66 -7.13
N HIS A 189 17.21 -8.34 -7.12
CA HIS A 189 17.13 -9.78 -6.89
C HIS A 189 17.96 -10.55 -7.94
N ALA A 190 17.74 -10.26 -9.23
CA ALA A 190 18.47 -10.91 -10.32
C ALA A 190 19.99 -10.67 -10.25
N TYR A 191 20.41 -9.46 -9.84
CA TYR A 191 21.83 -9.16 -9.63
C TYR A 191 22.44 -9.99 -8.48
N LEU A 192 21.72 -10.12 -7.38
CA LEU A 192 22.16 -10.91 -6.23
C LEU A 192 22.23 -12.41 -6.57
N GLU A 193 21.37 -12.91 -7.47
CA GLU A 193 21.37 -14.31 -7.92
C GLU A 193 22.57 -14.59 -8.82
N GLY A 194 22.90 -13.65 -9.71
CA GLY A 194 24.06 -13.77 -10.60
C GLY A 194 25.40 -13.74 -9.86
N THR A 195 25.46 -13.07 -8.70
CA THR A 195 26.70 -12.91 -7.92
C THR A 195 26.93 -14.01 -6.88
N SER A 196 25.87 -14.65 -6.37
CA SER A 196 26.00 -15.82 -5.48
C SER A 196 26.58 -17.04 -6.21
N ALA A 197 26.29 -17.19 -7.51
CA ALA A 197 26.79 -18.29 -8.34
C ALA A 197 28.31 -18.25 -8.65
N THR A 198 28.96 -17.08 -8.50
CA THR A 198 30.39 -16.89 -8.80
C THR A 198 31.33 -17.12 -7.62
N SER A 199 30.80 -17.53 -6.45
CA SER A 199 31.56 -17.68 -5.21
C SER A 199 31.77 -19.15 -4.76
N ALA A 200 31.42 -20.12 -5.62
CA ALA A 200 31.53 -21.56 -5.34
C ALA A 200 32.60 -22.23 -6.21
#